data_AF-A0A402ANP6-F1
#
_entry.id   AF-A0A402ANP6-F1
#
_cell.length_a   1.000
_cell.length_b   1.000
_cell.length_c   1.000
_cell.angle_alpha   90.00
_cell.angle_beta   90.00
_cell.angle_gamma   90.00
#
_symmetry.space_group_name_H-M   'P 1'
#
loop_
_entity.id
_entity.type
_entity.pdbx_description
1 polymer ?
#
loop_
_entity_poly.entity_id
_entity_poly.type
_entity_poly.pdbx_seq_one_letter_code
_entity_poly.pdbx_strand_id
1 'polypeptide(L)' 'MLFTIDPLHSLVEFSVQHLKISVVKGRFSEVHGTIHLDTQQPEKTTIQAQVKTESIYTGAPPT' A
#
# COMPACT_ATOMS: atom_id res chain seq x y z
N MET A 1 -16.85 -1.14 13.22
CA MET A 1 -16.23 0.20 13.36
C MET A 1 -15.67 0.62 12.02
N LEU A 2 -15.79 1.90 11.64
CA LEU A 2 -15.25 2.43 10.39
C LEU A 2 -13.96 3.20 10.67
N PHE A 3 -12.87 2.85 9.98
CA PHE A 3 -11.59 3.55 10.05
C PHE A 3 -11.14 3.99 8.66
N THR A 4 -10.32 5.04 8.62
CA THR A 4 -9.64 5.51 7.41
C THR A 4 -8.16 5.13 7.47
N ILE A 5 -7.59 4.68 6.37
CA ILE A 5 -6.15 4.41 6.27
C ILE A 5 -5.39 5.71 6.45
N ASP A 6 -4.45 5.73 7.40
CA ASP A 6 -3.52 6.85 7.59
C ASP A 6 -2.30 6.67 6.67
N PRO A 7 -2.10 7.55 5.68
CA PRO A 7 -0.99 7.44 4.74
C PRO A 7 0.39 7.70 5.38
N LEU A 8 0.47 8.35 6.55
CA LEU A 8 1.74 8.61 7.22
C LEU A 8 2.29 7.39 7.99
N HIS A 9 1.41 6.46 8.36
CA HIS A 9 1.75 5.27 9.15
C HIS A 9 1.44 3.95 8.44
N SER A 10 1.05 4.01 7.17
CA SER A 10 0.76 2.85 6.32
C SER A 10 1.66 2.86 5.10
N LEU A 11 2.05 1.67 4.63
CA LEU A 11 2.90 1.51 3.45
C LEU A 11 2.27 0.52 2.48
N VAL A 12 2.28 0.86 1.19
CA VAL A 12 2.00 -0.07 0.10
C VAL A 12 3.29 -0.29 -0.67
N GLU A 13 3.92 -1.44 -0.45
CA GLU A 13 5.22 -1.78 -1.01
C GLU A 13 5.13 -2.95 -1.99
N PHE A 14 6.07 -3.00 -2.91
CA PHE A 14 6.26 -4.10 -3.83
C PHE A 14 7.76 -4.38 -4.04
N SER A 15 8.06 -5.58 -4.55
CA SER A 15 9.40 -5.91 -5.00
C SER A 15 9.35 -6.74 -6.27
N VAL A 16 10.30 -6.47 -7.17
CA VAL A 16 10.42 -7.17 -8.45
C VAL A 16 11.87 -7.57 -8.66
N GLN A 17 12.07 -8.81 -9.10
CA GLN A 17 13.40 -9.30 -9.43
C GLN A 17 13.89 -8.66 -10.74
N HIS A 18 15.10 -8.12 -10.73
CA HIS A 18 15.75 -7.52 -11.90
C HIS A 18 16.91 -8.43 -12.36
N LEU A 19 16.71 -9.06 -13.51
CA LEU A 19 17.67 -9.95 -14.18
C LEU A 19 18.20 -11.10 -13.30
N LYS A 20 17.44 -11.52 -12.28
CA LYS A 20 17.84 -12.54 -11.28
C LYS A 20 19.07 -12.20 -10.44
N ILE A 21 19.57 -10.97 -10.53
CA ILE A 21 20.79 -10.52 -9.83
C ILE A 21 20.43 -9.60 -8.68
N SER A 22 19.49 -8.67 -8.91
CA SER A 22 19.06 -7.71 -7.90
C SER A 22 17.54 -7.71 -7.72
N VAL A 23 17.07 -7.05 -6.67
CA VAL A 23 15.66 -6.83 -6.38
C VAL A 23 15.41 -5.33 -6.33
N VAL A 24 14.52 -4.84 -7.18
CA VAL A 24 14.03 -3.47 -7.12
C VAL A 24 12.87 -3.45 -6.12
N LYS A 25 13.00 -2.62 -5.09
CA LYS A 25 11.91 -2.33 -4.15
C LYS A 25 11.22 -1.05 -4.60
N GLY A 26 9.90 -1.02 -4.47
CA GLY A 26 9.15 0.20 -4.71
C GLY A 26 7.96 0.32 -3.77
N ARG A 27 7.37 1.51 -3.77
CA ARG A 27 6.20 1.85 -2.98
C ARG A 27 5.31 2.85 -3.71
N PHE A 28 4.07 2.96 -3.27
CA PHE A 28 3.17 4.07 -3.62
C PHE A 28 3.05 5.01 -2.42
N SER A 29 3.36 6.30 -2.59
CA SER A 29 3.29 7.26 -1.49
C SER A 29 1.91 7.84 -1.25
N GLU A 30 0.98 7.69 -2.19
CA GLU A 30 -0.41 8.15 -2.05
C GLU A 30 -1.36 6.94 -1.95
N VAL A 31 -1.66 6.53 -0.72
CA VAL A 31 -2.61 5.46 -0.38
C VAL A 31 -3.84 6.04 0.31
N HIS A 32 -5.01 5.53 -0.07
CA HIS A 32 -6.31 5.90 0.50
C HIS A 32 -7.15 4.65 0.70
N GLY A 33 -8.01 4.65 1.72
CA GLY A 33 -8.91 3.52 1.93
C GLY A 33 -9.69 3.57 3.24
N THR A 34 -10.58 2.60 3.38
CA THR A 34 -11.43 2.41 4.54
C THR A 34 -11.38 0.97 5.04
N ILE A 35 -11.54 0.82 6.35
CA ILE A 35 -11.59 -0.47 7.05
C ILE A 35 -12.91 -0.53 7.81
N HIS A 36 -13.75 -1.52 7.48
CA HIS A 36 -14.95 -1.85 8.23
C HIS A 36 -14.62 -3.03 9.15
N LEU A 37 -14.12 -2.73 10.35
CA LEU A 37 -13.70 -3.73 11.33
C LEU A 37 -14.89 -4.28 12.11
N ASP A 38 -15.07 -5.60 12.10
CA ASP A 38 -15.96 -6.32 13.01
C ASP A 38 -15.11 -7.02 14.08
N THR A 39 -15.14 -6.51 15.32
CA THR A 39 -14.33 -7.06 16.42
C THR A 39 -14.95 -8.32 17.04
N GLN A 40 -16.21 -8.61 16.77
CA GLN A 40 -16.89 -9.81 17.27
C GLN A 40 -16.75 -10.97 16.27
N GLN A 41 -16.70 -10.67 14.98
CA GLN A 41 -16.52 -11.62 13.88
C GLN A 41 -15.43 -11.09 12.90
N PRO A 42 -14.14 -11.24 13.24
CA PRO A 42 -13.04 -10.66 12.46
C PRO A 42 -13.04 -11.04 10.97
N GLU A 43 -13.51 -12.24 10.63
CA GLU A 43 -13.66 -12.75 9.26
C GLU A 43 -14.67 -11.96 8.41
N LYS A 44 -15.57 -11.19 9.03
CA LYS A 44 -16.51 -10.29 8.37
C LYS A 44 -15.94 -8.90 8.10
N THR A 45 -14.71 -8.64 8.54
CA THR A 45 -14.03 -7.37 8.28
C THR A 45 -13.79 -7.19 6.79
N THR A 46 -14.14 -6.01 6.27
CA THR A 46 -13.86 -5.64 4.88
C THR A 46 -12.91 -4.45 4.82
N ILE A 47 -12.02 -4.47 3.83
CA ILE A 47 -11.01 -3.43 3.59
C ILE A 47 -11.08 -3.04 2.12
N GLN A 48 -11.15 -1.74 1.85
CA GLN A 48 -11.00 -1.19 0.52
C GLN A 48 -9.85 -0.20 0.53
N ALA A 49 -8.84 -0.45 -0.31
CA ALA A 49 -7.67 0.40 -0.45
C ALA A 49 -7.40 0.70 -1.94
N GLN A 50 -6.89 1.90 -2.21
CA GLN A 50 -6.55 2.40 -3.52
C GLN A 50 -5.23 3.16 -3.43
N VAL A 51 -4.42 3.09 -4.49
CA VAL A 51 -3.18 3.85 -4.63
C VAL A 51 -3.25 4.72 -5.87
N LYS A 52 -2.64 5.90 -5.81
CA LYS A 52 -2.41 6.70 -7.02
C LYS A 52 -1.19 6.15 -7.75
N THR A 53 -1.37 5.67 -8.97
CA THR A 53 -0.30 5.01 -9.72
C THR A 53 0.89 5.94 -10.01
N GLU A 54 0.66 7.24 -10.19
CA GLU A 54 1.71 8.23 -10.39
C GLU A 54 2.59 8.45 -9.15
N SER A 55 2.13 8.06 -7.96
CA SER A 55 2.87 8.17 -6.70
C SER A 55 3.93 7.07 -6.52
N ILE A 56 4.22 6.32 -7.59
CA ILE A 56 5.18 5.23 -7.60
C ILE A 56 6.60 5.77 -7.33
N TYR A 57 7.30 5.12 -6.42
CA TYR A 57 8.67 5.44 -6.08
C TYR A 57 9.50 4.16 -5.98
N THR A 58 10.61 4.10 -6.72
CA THR A 58 11.50 2.92 -6.81
C THR A 58 12.94 3.23 -6.39
N GLY A 59 13.17 4.37 -5.71
CA GLY A 59 14.50 4.77 -5.25
C GLY A 59 15.31 5.60 -6.26
N ALA A 60 14.83 5.76 -7.50
CA ALA A 60 15.43 6.65 -8.49
C ALA A 60 14.72 8.02 -8.47
N PRO A 61 15.46 9.15 -8.51
CA PRO A 61 14.85 10.46 -8.73
C PRO A 61 14.21 10.52 -10.12
N PRO A 62 13.11 11.28 -10.31
CA PRO A 62 12.55 11.49 -11.64
C PRO A 62 13.58 12.17 -12.54
N THR A 63 13.78 11.60 -13.74
CA THR A 63 14.55 12.21 -14.83
C THR A 63 13.78 13.36 -15.47
#